data_AF-A0A7C4B1N1-F1
#
_entry.id   AF-A0A7C4B1N1-F1
#
_cell.length_a   1.000
_cell.length_b   1.000
_cell.length_c   1.000
_cell.angle_alpha   90.00
_cell.angle_beta   90.00
_cell.angle_gamma   90.00
#
_symmetry.space_group_name_H-M   'P 1'
#
loop_
_entity.id
_entity.type
_entity.pdbx_description
1 polymer ?
#
loop_
_entity_poly.entity_id
_entity_poly.type
_entity_poly.pdbx_seq_one_letter_code
_entity_poly.pdbx_strand_id
1 'polypeptide(L)'
;MEREKIKIAAVGAVSGFLAGLFGSGGGIAAVEGLERTGAGERGAHAASLAVILPASAVSAALYCSGGFVPFENTLYLCAGAVAGGLIGAFFLRKVRLKLLNRVFTLLIFVSGIRMLF
;
A
#
# COMPACT_ATOMS: atom_id res chain seq x y z
N MET A 1 -25.00 7.51 -5.44
CA MET A 1 -24.21 6.79 -6.47
C MET A 1 -23.16 7.68 -7.16
N GLU A 2 -23.52 8.82 -7.76
CA GLU A 2 -22.54 9.68 -8.47
C GLU A 2 -21.42 10.23 -7.57
N ARG A 3 -21.78 10.77 -6.39
CA ARG A 3 -20.82 11.30 -5.41
C ARG A 3 -19.87 10.24 -4.85
N GLU A 4 -20.27 8.97 -4.86
CA GLU A 4 -19.46 7.87 -4.35
C GLU A 4 -18.37 7.48 -5.36
N LYS A 5 -18.74 7.40 -6.64
CA LYS A 5 -17.79 7.16 -7.74
C LYS A 5 -16.72 8.24 -7.82
N ILE A 6 -17.10 9.50 -7.63
CA ILE A 6 -16.17 10.63 -7.61
C ILE A 6 -15.18 10.52 -6.44
N LYS A 7 -15.64 10.11 -5.24
CA LYS A 7 -14.76 9.89 -4.10
C LYS A 7 -13.76 8.76 -4.35
N ILE A 8 -14.21 7.64 -4.91
CA ILE A 8 -13.34 6.50 -5.23
C ILE A 8 -12.30 6.90 -6.29
N ALA A 9 -12.71 7.62 -7.33
CA ALA A 9 -11.80 8.13 -8.36
C ALA A 9 -10.76 9.10 -7.77
N ALA A 10 -11.18 9.99 -6.86
CA ALA A 10 -10.26 10.90 -6.17
C ALA A 10 -9.26 10.14 -5.27
N VAL A 11 -9.72 9.14 -4.51
CA VAL A 11 -8.85 8.27 -3.71
C VAL A 11 -7.84 7.54 -4.62
N GLY A 12 -8.28 7.02 -5.76
CA GLY A 12 -7.41 6.39 -6.75
C GLY A 12 -6.34 7.34 -7.31
N ALA A 13 -6.74 8.57 -7.69
CA ALA A 13 -5.82 9.57 -8.22
C ALA A 13 -4.76 10.00 -7.17
N VAL A 14 -5.20 10.28 -5.94
CA VAL A 14 -4.32 10.70 -4.85
C VAL A 14 -3.39 9.55 -4.43
N SER A 15 -3.91 8.34 -4.28
CA SER A 15 -3.08 7.18 -3.93
C SER A 15 -2.06 6.85 -5.01
N GLY A 16 -2.43 6.94 -6.30
CA GLY A 16 -1.50 6.74 -7.41
C GLY A 16 -0.40 7.79 -7.47
N PHE A 17 -0.75 9.07 -7.26
CA PHE A 17 0.22 10.15 -7.18
C PHE A 17 1.21 9.94 -6.02
N LEU A 18 0.71 9.59 -4.84
CA LEU A 18 1.54 9.28 -3.67
C LEU A 18 2.37 8.01 -3.86
N ALA A 19 1.87 7.01 -4.58
CA ALA A 19 2.62 5.82 -4.95
C ALA A 19 3.80 6.17 -5.87
N GLY A 20 3.61 7.06 -6.84
CA GLY A 20 4.68 7.53 -7.71
C GLY A 20 5.76 8.33 -6.96
N LEU A 21 5.36 9.21 -6.04
CA LEU A 21 6.27 10.07 -5.28
C LEU A 21 7.01 9.33 -4.17
N PHE A 22 6.30 8.54 -3.36
CA PHE A 22 6.84 7.93 -2.15
C PHE A 22 7.06 6.42 -2.28
N GLY A 23 6.69 5.82 -3.42
CA GLY A 23 6.71 4.36 -3.64
C GLY A 23 5.66 3.65 -2.78
N SER A 24 5.97 3.46 -1.50
CA SER A 24 5.15 2.73 -0.52
C SER A 24 4.00 3.57 0.08
N GLY A 25 4.13 4.90 0.08
CA GLY A 25 3.17 5.80 0.73
C GLY A 25 1.76 5.81 0.11
N GLY A 26 1.65 5.50 -1.18
CA GLY A 26 0.36 5.44 -1.88
C GLY A 26 -0.56 4.34 -1.36
N GLY A 27 -0.01 3.26 -0.80
CA GLY A 27 -0.81 2.16 -0.27
C GLY A 27 -1.55 2.50 1.02
N ILE A 28 -0.90 3.26 1.91
CA ILE A 28 -1.52 3.75 3.15
C ILE A 28 -2.68 4.68 2.81
N ALA A 29 -2.47 5.60 1.86
CA ALA A 29 -3.51 6.52 1.40
C ALA A 29 -4.69 5.80 0.74
N ALA A 30 -4.43 4.74 -0.03
CA ALA A 30 -5.47 3.93 -0.65
C ALA A 30 -6.33 3.19 0.40
N VAL A 31 -5.71 2.55 1.41
CA VAL A 31 -6.41 1.86 2.51
C VAL A 31 -7.33 2.83 3.24
N GLU A 32 -6.78 3.93 3.77
CA GLU A 32 -7.52 4.92 4.55
C GLU A 32 -8.64 5.57 3.72
N GLY A 33 -8.38 5.84 2.45
CA GLY A 33 -9.38 6.37 1.52
C GLY A 33 -10.54 5.39 1.28
N LEU A 34 -10.24 4.10 1.11
CA LEU A 34 -11.24 3.06 0.90
C LEU A 34 -12.04 2.76 2.18
N GLU A 35 -11.40 2.72 3.35
CA GLU A 35 -12.11 2.56 4.63
C GLU A 35 -13.13 3.69 4.84
N ARG A 36 -12.76 4.93 4.51
CA ARG A 36 -13.67 6.10 4.58
C ARG A 36 -14.83 6.04 3.60
N THR A 37 -14.75 5.20 2.56
CA THR A 37 -15.88 4.94 1.65
C THR A 37 -16.84 3.87 2.17
N GLY A 38 -16.55 3.24 3.31
CA GLY A 38 -17.42 2.21 3.91
C GLY A 38 -17.12 0.79 3.43
N ALA A 39 -16.05 0.60 2.64
CA ALA A 39 -15.50 -0.73 2.42
C ALA A 39 -15.01 -1.25 3.78
N GLY A 40 -15.54 -2.39 4.26
CA GLY A 40 -15.08 -2.96 5.53
C GLY A 40 -13.56 -3.13 5.53
N GLU A 41 -12.89 -2.91 6.68
CA GLU A 41 -11.42 -2.85 6.82
C GLU A 41 -10.68 -3.93 6.00
N ARG A 42 -11.07 -5.21 6.08
CA ARG A 42 -10.48 -6.30 5.26
C ARG A 42 -10.63 -6.10 3.75
N GLY A 43 -11.78 -5.63 3.31
CA GLY A 43 -12.07 -5.32 1.92
C GLY A 43 -11.32 -4.09 1.43
N ALA A 44 -11.19 -3.06 2.26
CA ALA A 44 -10.39 -1.87 1.96
C ALA A 44 -8.91 -2.23 1.79
N HIS A 45 -8.34 -3.05 2.69
CA HIS A 45 -6.98 -3.56 2.54
C HIS A 45 -6.81 -4.37 1.24
N ALA A 46 -7.69 -5.33 0.96
CA ALA A 46 -7.59 -6.14 -0.25
C ALA A 46 -7.73 -5.31 -1.55
N ALA A 47 -8.70 -4.40 -1.59
CA ALA A 47 -8.92 -3.50 -2.72
C ALA A 47 -7.75 -2.53 -2.91
N SER A 48 -7.17 -2.01 -1.82
CA SER A 48 -5.98 -1.17 -1.90
C SER A 48 -4.80 -1.91 -2.53
N LEU A 49 -4.53 -3.16 -2.14
CA LEU A 49 -3.50 -3.99 -2.74
C LEU A 49 -3.73 -4.19 -4.24
N ALA A 50 -4.99 -4.40 -4.65
CA ALA A 50 -5.34 -4.54 -6.05
C ALA A 50 -5.10 -3.26 -6.87
N VAL A 51 -5.25 -2.08 -6.26
CA VAL A 51 -4.95 -0.77 -6.88
C VAL A 51 -3.46 -0.45 -6.87
N ILE A 52 -2.75 -0.81 -5.79
CA ILE A 52 -1.31 -0.59 -5.65
C ILE A 52 -0.54 -1.41 -6.68
N LEU A 53 -0.96 -2.65 -6.96
CA LEU A 53 -0.26 -3.54 -7.89
C LEU A 53 -0.03 -2.94 -9.29
N PRO A 54 -1.05 -2.44 -10.02
CA PRO A 54 -0.84 -1.77 -11.31
C PRO A 54 -0.07 -0.45 -11.17
N ALA A 55 -0.33 0.35 -10.12
CA ALA A 55 0.38 1.61 -9.90
C ALA A 55 1.90 1.39 -9.69
N SER A 56 2.25 0.38 -8.88
CA SER A 56 3.62 -0.03 -8.62
C SER A 56 4.27 -0.66 -9.85
N ALA A 57 3.53 -1.42 -10.66
CA ALA A 57 4.06 -1.98 -11.91
C ALA A 57 4.48 -0.88 -12.90
N VAL A 58 3.64 0.14 -13.08
CA VAL A 58 3.95 1.31 -13.91
C VAL A 58 5.16 2.07 -13.34
N SER A 59 5.16 2.32 -12.03
CA SER A 59 6.28 3.00 -11.37
C SER A 59 7.59 2.23 -11.53
N ALA A 60 7.57 0.91 -11.29
CA ALA A 60 8.74 0.04 -11.44
C ALA A 60 9.27 0.04 -12.88
N ALA A 61 8.40 -0.01 -13.89
CA ALA A 61 8.80 0.08 -15.29
C ALA A 61 9.51 1.40 -15.61
N LEU A 62 8.98 2.52 -15.11
CA LEU A 62 9.59 3.85 -15.28
C LEU A 62 10.96 3.94 -14.58
N TYR A 63 11.07 3.48 -13.32
CA TYR A 63 12.34 3.52 -12.58
C TYR A 63 13.40 2.57 -13.15
N CYS A 64 13.00 1.38 -13.62
CA CYS A 64 13.89 0.45 -14.33
C CYS A 64 14.40 1.05 -15.65
N SER A 65 13.52 1.68 -16.44
CA SER A 65 13.91 2.32 -17.69
C SER A 65 14.86 3.51 -17.48
N GLY A 66 14.80 4.17 -16.32
CA GLY A 66 15.71 5.25 -15.95
C GLY A 66 17.07 4.80 -15.42
N GLY A 67 17.32 3.49 -15.27
CA GLY A 67 18.60 2.96 -14.76
C GLY A 67 18.83 3.17 -13.26
N PHE A 68 17.79 3.54 -12.50
CA PHE A 68 17.89 3.86 -11.07
C PHE A 68 17.84 2.63 -10.14
N VAL A 69 17.78 1.41 -10.69
CA VAL A 69 17.49 0.18 -9.92
C VAL A 69 18.74 -0.72 -9.82
N PRO A 70 19.32 -0.90 -8.62
CA PRO A 70 20.40 -1.86 -8.41
C PRO A 70 19.84 -3.29 -8.36
N PHE A 71 19.95 -4.03 -9.47
CA PHE A 71 19.31 -5.34 -9.64
C PHE A 71 19.73 -6.40 -8.61
N GLU A 72 21.00 -6.43 -8.21
CA GLU A 72 21.53 -7.43 -7.27
C GLU A 72 20.83 -7.36 -5.91
N ASN A 73 20.83 -6.17 -5.28
CA ASN A 73 20.16 -5.95 -3.99
C ASN A 73 18.64 -6.06 -4.11
N THR A 74 18.09 -5.65 -5.26
CA THR A 74 16.64 -5.69 -5.52
C THR A 74 16.12 -7.12 -5.53
N LEU A 75 16.87 -8.09 -6.08
CA LEU A 75 16.44 -9.49 -6.11
C LEU A 75 16.32 -10.10 -4.71
N TYR A 76 17.30 -9.85 -3.83
CA TYR A 76 17.23 -10.30 -2.44
C TYR A 76 16.05 -9.67 -1.69
N LEU A 77 15.82 -8.37 -1.91
CA LEU A 77 14.70 -7.66 -1.31
C LEU A 77 13.35 -8.20 -1.82
N CYS A 78 13.23 -8.47 -3.13
CA CYS A 78 12.05 -9.07 -3.73
C CYS A 78 11.76 -10.45 -3.14
N ALA A 79 12.77 -11.32 -3.00
CA ALA A 79 12.60 -12.65 -2.42
C ALA A 79 12.09 -12.56 -0.98
N GLY A 80 12.68 -11.68 -0.17
CA GLY A 80 12.23 -11.44 1.21
C GLY A 80 10.82 -10.86 1.28
N ALA A 81 10.49 -9.90 0.41
CA ALA A 81 9.18 -9.27 0.35
C ALA A 81 8.08 -10.26 -0.06
N VAL A 82 8.34 -11.12 -1.05
CA VAL A 82 7.40 -12.18 -1.47
C VAL A 82 7.19 -13.18 -0.34
N ALA A 83 8.26 -13.69 0.28
CA ALA A 83 8.14 -14.63 1.39
C ALA A 83 7.38 -14.03 2.58
N GLY A 84 7.73 -12.80 2.98
CA GLY A 84 7.05 -12.08 4.06
C GLY A 84 5.59 -11.77 3.73
N GLY A 85 5.30 -11.38 2.49
CA GLY A 85 3.94 -11.12 2.01
C GLY A 85 3.04 -12.36 2.04
N LEU A 86 3.56 -13.52 1.63
CA LEU A 86 2.85 -14.80 1.69
C LEU A 86 2.53 -15.20 3.14
N ILE A 87 3.52 -15.11 4.04
CA ILE A 87 3.34 -15.41 5.46
C ILE A 87 2.33 -14.43 6.09
N GLY A 88 2.46 -13.14 5.77
CA GLY A 88 1.56 -12.09 6.23
C GLY A 88 0.12 -12.30 5.78
N ALA A 89 -0.09 -12.64 4.50
CA ALA A 89 -1.42 -12.93 3.95
C ALA A 89 -2.08 -14.14 4.66
N PHE A 90 -1.29 -15.18 4.98
CA PHE A 90 -1.78 -16.33 5.72
C PHE A 90 -2.21 -15.97 7.16
N PHE A 91 -1.40 -15.15 7.84
CA PHE A 91 -1.72 -14.65 9.19
C PHE A 91 -2.91 -13.69 9.19
N LEU A 92 -3.09 -12.89 8.15
CA LEU A 92 -4.17 -11.90 8.02
C LEU A 92 -5.56 -12.54 8.19
N ARG A 93 -5.72 -13.78 7.73
CA ARG A 93 -6.98 -14.54 7.87
C ARG A 93 -7.28 -14.94 9.32
N LYS A 94 -6.25 -15.07 10.16
CA LYS A 94 -6.33 -15.52 11.56
C LYS A 94 -6.36 -14.36 12.57
N VAL A 95 -5.92 -13.17 12.16
CA VAL A 95 -5.83 -11.98 13.02
C VAL A 95 -7.18 -11.26 13.13
N ARG A 96 -7.49 -10.78 14.34
CA ARG A 96 -8.66 -9.92 14.60
C ARG A 96 -8.45 -8.56 13.96
N LEU A 97 -9.46 -8.05 13.26
CA LEU A 97 -9.40 -6.75 12.58
C LEU A 97 -8.92 -5.60 13.48
N LYS A 98 -9.43 -5.51 14.72
CA LYS A 98 -8.98 -4.51 15.72
C LYS A 98 -7.47 -4.58 16.02
N LEU A 99 -6.88 -5.77 16.00
CA LEU A 99 -5.44 -5.93 16.25
C LEU A 99 -4.63 -5.52 15.02
N LEU A 100 -5.09 -5.89 13.83
CA LEU A 100 -4.49 -5.46 12.56
C LEU A 100 -4.41 -3.94 12.48
N ASN A 101 -5.53 -3.25 12.73
CA ASN A 101 -5.57 -1.79 12.66
C ASN A 101 -4.72 -1.14 13.74
N ARG A 102 -4.70 -1.65 14.99
CA ARG A 102 -3.77 -1.13 16.01
C ARG A 102 -2.31 -1.26 15.60
N VAL A 103 -1.91 -2.41 15.06
CA VAL A 103 -0.53 -2.64 14.62
C VAL A 103 -0.20 -1.72 13.45
N PHE A 104 -1.10 -1.60 12.47
CA PHE A 104 -0.90 -0.74 11.30
C PHE A 104 -0.79 0.75 11.69
N THR A 105 -1.70 1.24 12.53
CA THR A 105 -1.65 2.61 13.06
C THR A 105 -0.35 2.85 13.84
N LEU A 106 0.07 1.91 14.69
CA LEU A 106 1.31 2.03 15.45
C LEU A 106 2.54 2.08 14.54
N LEU A 107 2.59 1.22 13.51
CA LEU A 107 3.68 1.21 12.52
C LEU A 107 3.78 2.53 11.76
N ILE A 108 2.64 3.08 11.32
CA ILE A 108 2.61 4.38 10.63
C ILE A 108 3.05 5.50 11.58
N PHE A 109 2.55 5.50 12.81
CA PHE A 109 2.88 6.51 13.80
C PHE A 109 4.39 6.53 14.12
N VAL A 110 4.97 5.35 14.35
CA VAL A 110 6.42 5.20 14.59
C VAL A 110 7.23 5.64 13.36
N SER A 111 6.78 5.27 12.16
CA SER A 111 7.44 5.69 10.91
C SER A 111 7.41 7.21 10.74
N GLY A 112 6.28 7.85 11.06
CA GLY A 112 6.14 9.30 11.03
C GLY A 112 7.06 10.00 12.01
N ILE A 113 7.19 9.49 13.24
CA ILE A 113 8.14 10.03 14.24
C ILE A 113 9.58 9.90 13.72
N ARG A 114 9.95 8.74 13.18
CA ARG A 114 11.29 8.48 12.64
C ARG A 114 11.61 9.34 11.40
N MET A 115 10.62 9.90 10.71
CA MET A 115 10.88 10.85 9.63
C MET A 115 11.13 12.28 10.13
N LEU A 116 10.69 12.61 11.35
CA LEU A 116 10.87 13.94 11.95
C LEU A 116 12.21 14.09 12.70
N PHE A 117 12.77 12.98 13.20
CA PHE A 117 14.02 12.93 13.95
C PHE A 117 14.99 11.95 13.31
#